data_AF-A0A2N2ZU17-F1
#
_entry.id   AF-A0A2N2ZU17-F1
#
_cell.length_a   1.000
_cell.length_b   1.000
_cell.length_c   1.000
_cell.angle_alpha   90.00
_cell.angle_beta   90.00
_cell.angle_gamma   90.00
#
_symmetry.space_group_name_H-M   'P 1'
#
loop_
_entity.id
_entity.type
_entity.pdbx_description
1 polymer ?
#
loop_
_entity_poly.entity_id
_entity_poly.type
_entity_poly.pdbx_seq_one_letter_code
_entity_poly.pdbx_strand_id
1 'polypeptide(L)'
;MVKENDIKLFLLIGRRIKELRKSKGYSSQETFAYDAEIPRALYGKYEKGSNLTVASLFRIIKFHGITFEDFFSKGFDELFE
;
A
#
# COMPACT_ATOMS: atom_id res chain seq x y z
N MET A 1 21.33 -5.38 -5.74
CA MET A 1 21.17 -4.09 -5.04
C MET A 1 19.81 -3.52 -5.41
N VAL A 2 18.99 -3.16 -4.42
CA VAL A 2 17.72 -2.46 -4.67
C VAL A 2 18.07 -1.03 -5.10
N LYS A 3 17.52 -0.54 -6.21
CA LYS A 3 17.82 0.80 -6.73
C LYS A 3 17.10 1.84 -5.88
N GLU A 4 17.66 3.05 -5.78
CA GLU A 4 17.06 4.16 -5.01
C GLU A 4 15.59 4.42 -5.40
N ASN A 5 15.28 4.37 -6.70
CA ASN A 5 13.92 4.52 -7.21
C ASN A 5 12.97 3.40 -6.75
N ASP A 6 13.46 2.17 -6.56
CA ASP A 6 12.63 1.08 -6.05
C ASP A 6 12.22 1.36 -4.59
N ILE A 7 13.15 1.88 -3.78
CA ILE A 7 12.88 2.26 -2.38
C ILE A 7 11.85 3.37 -2.33
N LYS A 8 11.99 4.41 -3.16
CA LYS A 8 11.04 5.52 -3.26
C LYS A 8 9.63 5.01 -3.65
N LEU A 9 9.55 4.13 -4.64
CA LEU A 9 8.30 3.49 -5.07
C LEU A 9 7.64 2.73 -3.91
N PHE A 10 8.39 1.91 -3.19
CA PHE A 10 7.82 1.13 -2.08
C PHE A 10 7.32 2.03 -0.95
N LEU A 11 8.05 3.10 -0.61
CA LEU A 11 7.62 4.06 0.41
C LEU A 11 6.33 4.77 0.01
N LEU A 12 6.18 5.15 -1.27
CA LEU A 12 4.98 5.79 -1.78
C LEU A 12 3.76 4.88 -1.74
N ILE A 13 3.93 3.64 -2.21
CA ILE A 13 2.88 2.62 -2.10
C ILE A 13 2.50 2.41 -0.64
N GLY A 14 3.48 2.29 0.26
CA GLY A 14 3.28 2.12 1.70
C GLY A 14 2.50 3.28 2.33
N ARG A 15 2.81 4.52 1.94
CA ARG A 15 2.06 5.71 2.35
C ARG A 15 0.62 5.67 1.85
N ARG A 16 0.41 5.34 0.58
CA ARG A 16 -0.93 5.29 -0.04
C ARG A 16 -1.83 4.25 0.63
N ILE A 17 -1.35 3.03 0.87
CA ILE A 17 -2.14 2.00 1.55
C ILE A 17 -2.45 2.37 3.01
N LYS A 18 -1.55 3.07 3.69
CA LYS A 18 -1.76 3.59 5.05
C LYS A 18 -2.87 4.64 5.09
N GLU A 19 -2.91 5.53 4.09
CA GLU A 19 -4.00 6.50 3.95
C GLU A 19 -5.34 5.82 3.71
N LEU A 20 -5.38 4.85 2.78
CA LEU A 20 -6.60 4.08 2.49
C LEU A 20 -7.12 3.36 3.74
N ARG A 21 -6.24 2.70 4.49
CA ARG A 21 -6.59 2.06 5.76
C ARG A 21 -7.21 3.03 6.75
N LYS A 22 -6.59 4.19 6.96
CA LYS A 22 -7.09 5.23 7.86
C LYS A 22 -8.43 5.80 7.39
N SER A 23 -8.59 6.01 6.08
CA SER A 23 -9.83 6.52 5.48
C SER A 23 -11.02 5.56 5.66
N LYS A 24 -10.77 4.25 5.78
CA LYS A 24 -11.79 3.25 6.11
C LYS A 24 -12.06 3.11 7.62
N GLY A 25 -11.42 3.92 8.47
CA GLY A 25 -11.64 3.94 9.92
C GLY A 25 -10.78 2.97 10.73
N TYR A 26 -9.80 2.29 10.11
CA TYR A 26 -8.93 1.36 10.85
C TYR A 26 -7.76 2.09 11.50
N SER A 27 -7.75 2.16 12.83
CA SER A 27 -6.61 2.65 13.61
C SER A 27 -5.46 1.64 13.65
N SER A 28 -5.78 0.34 13.71
CA SER A 28 -4.81 -0.76 13.85
C SER A 28 -4.51 -1.46 12.53
N GLN A 29 -3.21 -1.70 12.29
CA GLN A 29 -2.72 -2.44 11.12
C GLN A 29 -3.23 -3.89 11.13
N GLU A 30 -3.29 -4.50 12.32
CA GLU A 30 -3.72 -5.89 12.50
C GLU A 30 -5.19 -6.11 12.16
N THR A 31 -6.06 -5.19 12.61
CA THR A 31 -7.50 -5.25 12.33
C THR A 31 -7.76 -5.12 10.84
N PHE A 32 -7.09 -4.17 10.17
CA PHE A 32 -7.19 -4.03 8.72
C PHE A 32 -6.70 -5.28 7.99
N ALA A 33 -5.52 -5.80 8.38
CA ALA A 33 -4.95 -6.98 7.74
C ALA A 33 -5.85 -8.21 7.89
N TYR A 34 -6.50 -8.38 9.04
CA TYR A 34 -7.48 -9.43 9.26
C TYR A 34 -8.69 -9.29 8.31
N ASP A 35 -9.29 -8.09 8.23
CA ASP A 35 -10.49 -7.84 7.41
C ASP A 35 -10.20 -7.91 5.90
N ALA A 36 -9.00 -7.46 5.49
CA ALA A 36 -8.54 -7.50 4.11
C ALA A 36 -7.95 -8.87 3.71
N GLU A 37 -7.97 -9.87 4.59
CA GLU A 37 -7.41 -11.21 4.37
C GLU A 37 -5.92 -11.19 3.97
N ILE A 38 -5.16 -10.27 4.58
CA ILE A 38 -3.72 -10.10 4.37
C ILE A 38 -2.98 -10.60 5.62
N PRO A 39 -1.87 -11.35 5.47
CA PRO A 39 -1.05 -11.72 6.62
C PRO A 39 -0.59 -10.48 7.39
N ARG A 40 -0.92 -10.41 8.69
CA ARG A 40 -0.63 -9.23 9.56
C ARG A 40 0.83 -8.78 9.48
N ALA A 41 1.76 -9.76 9.50
CA ALA A 41 3.19 -9.51 9.41
C ALA A 41 3.65 -8.92 8.07
N LEU A 42 2.91 -9.16 6.98
CA LEU A 42 3.20 -8.57 5.67
C LEU A 42 2.63 -7.16 5.56
N TYR A 43 1.40 -6.95 6.01
CA TYR A 43 0.75 -5.64 5.89
C TYR A 43 1.53 -4.53 6.60
N GLY A 44 2.01 -4.79 7.81
CA GLY A 44 2.84 -3.84 8.55
C GLY A 44 4.19 -3.53 7.87
N LYS A 45 4.73 -4.47 7.06
CA LYS A 45 5.93 -4.24 6.24
C LYS A 45 5.61 -3.38 5.02
N TYR A 46 4.47 -3.62 4.37
CA TYR A 46 4.03 -2.83 3.22
C TYR A 46 3.86 -1.36 3.60
N GLU A 47 3.24 -1.05 4.74
CA GLU A 47 3.10 0.34 5.22
C GLU A 47 4.44 1.02 5.54
N LYS A 48 5.52 0.25 5.73
CA LYS A 48 6.89 0.74 5.95
C LYS A 48 7.72 0.80 4.67
N GLY A 49 7.16 0.46 3.51
CA GLY A 49 7.84 0.49 2.22
C GLY A 49 8.65 -0.77 1.90
N SER A 50 8.14 -1.95 2.25
CA SER A 50 8.70 -3.20 1.73
C SER A 50 8.19 -3.51 0.32
N ASN A 51 8.97 -4.27 -0.45
CA ASN A 51 8.53 -4.81 -1.73
C ASN A 51 7.19 -5.57 -1.58
N LEU A 52 6.27 -5.29 -2.50
CA LEU A 52 4.90 -5.78 -2.53
C LEU A 52 4.67 -6.38 -3.91
N THR A 53 4.05 -7.56 -3.98
CA THR A 53 3.66 -8.16 -5.26
C THR A 53 2.40 -7.46 -5.80
N VAL A 54 2.26 -7.42 -7.13
CA VAL A 54 1.06 -6.88 -7.79
C VAL A 54 -0.21 -7.60 -7.31
N ALA A 55 -0.14 -8.90 -7.01
CA ALA A 55 -1.26 -9.65 -6.46
C ALA A 55 -1.69 -9.14 -5.07
N SER A 56 -0.74 -8.83 -4.18
CA SER A 56 -1.04 -8.22 -2.88
C SER A 56 -1.63 -6.81 -3.04
N LEU A 57 -1.10 -6.02 -3.98
CA LEU A 57 -1.65 -4.70 -4.29
C LEU A 57 -3.10 -4.78 -4.76
N PHE A 58 -3.38 -5.72 -5.68
CA PHE A 58 -4.72 -5.94 -6.21
C PHE A 58 -5.72 -6.30 -5.11
N ARG A 59 -5.34 -7.13 -4.13
CA ARG A 59 -6.21 -7.47 -2.99
C ARG A 59 -6.57 -6.24 -2.16
N ILE A 60 -5.59 -5.39 -1.87
CA ILE A 60 -5.82 -4.14 -1.13
C ILE A 60 -6.76 -3.22 -1.91
N ILE A 61 -6.48 -3.00 -3.19
CA ILE A 61 -7.30 -2.17 -4.09
C ILE A 61 -8.74 -2.71 -4.17
N LYS A 62 -8.90 -4.02 -4.38
CA LYS A 62 -10.20 -4.70 -4.43
C LYS A 62 -10.96 -4.55 -3.11
N PHE A 63 -10.29 -4.70 -1.96
CA PHE A 63 -10.89 -4.51 -0.64
C PHE A 63 -11.41 -3.07 -0.42
N HIS A 64 -10.71 -2.08 -0.98
CA HIS A 64 -11.14 -0.69 -0.95
C HIS A 64 -12.21 -0.35 -2.01
N GLY A 65 -12.49 -1.23 -2.96
CA GLY A 65 -13.47 -1.00 -4.02
C GLY A 65 -13.06 0.10 -5.01
N ILE A 66 -11.76 0.35 -5.15
CA ILE A 66 -11.19 1.37 -6.05
C ILE A 66 -10.49 0.72 -7.25
N THR A 67 -10.11 1.51 -8.26
CA THR A 67 -9.32 1.06 -9.40
C THR A 67 -7.82 1.29 -9.17
N PHE A 68 -6.97 0.71 -10.02
CA PHE A 68 -5.55 1.07 -10.05
C PHE A 68 -5.34 2.53 -10.39
N GLU A 69 -6.15 3.10 -11.29
CA GLU A 69 -6.11 4.51 -11.65
C GLU A 69 -6.35 5.40 -10.43
N ASP A 70 -7.39 5.11 -9.63
CA ASP A 70 -7.62 5.84 -8.37
C ASP A 70 -6.45 5.68 -7.40
N PHE A 71 -5.92 4.47 -7.27
CA PHE A 71 -4.80 4.20 -6.37
C PHE A 71 -3.57 5.05 -6.71
N PHE A 72 -3.21 5.13 -7.99
CA PHE A 72 -2.02 5.84 -8.48
C PHE A 72 -2.29 7.30 -8.90
N SER A 73 -3.51 7.81 -8.74
CA SER A 73 -3.93 9.14 -9.21
C SER A 73 -3.19 10.33 -8.59
N LYS A 74 -2.50 10.15 -7.46
CA LYS A 74 -1.83 11.25 -6.74
C LYS A 74 -0.62 10.78 -5.95
N GLY A 75 0.39 11.65 -5.87
CA GLY A 75 1.59 11.44 -5.04
C GLY A 75 2.62 10.48 -5.62
N PHE A 76 2.50 10.12 -6.91
CA PHE A 76 3.49 9.29 -7.61
C PHE A 76 4.33 10.08 -8.61
N ASP A 77 4.01 11.35 -8.87
CA ASP A 77 4.78 12.26 -9.72
C ASP A 77 6.22 12.42 -9.21
N GLU A 78 6.39 12.40 -7.88
CA GLU A 78 7.70 12.48 -7.22
C GLU A 78 8.64 11.33 -7.60
N LEU A 79 8.18 10.22 -8.18
CA LEU A 79 9.08 9.17 -8.70
C LEU A 79 9.93 9.61 -9.88
N PHE A 80 9.52 10.67 -10.57
CA PHE A 80 10.15 11.16 -11.79
C PHE A 80 10.83 12.52 -11.61
N GLU A 81 10.84 13.03 -10.37
CA GLU A 81 11.63 14.19 -9.94
C GLU A 81 13.07 13.81 -9.57
#